data_AF-A0AAJ2NDR3-F1
#
_entry.id   AF-A0AAJ2NDR3-F1
#
_cell.length_a   1.000
_cell.length_b   1.000
_cell.length_c   1.000
_cell.angle_alpha   90.00
_cell.angle_beta   90.00
_cell.angle_gamma   90.00
#
_symmetry.space_group_name_H-M   'P 1'
#
loop_
_entity.id
_entity.type
_entity.pdbx_description
1 polymer ?
#
loop_
_entity_poly.entity_id
_entity_poly.type
_entity_poly.pdbx_seq_one_letter_code
_entity_poly.pdbx_strand_id
1 'polypeptide(L)'
;MIGCFGKVPASADFVSLHGASDDVCEFDAWLQGALADMQHREDWRTLFDRLPVCFFSYRARSGNWLVGGLISSRDSSARRYPFFIFQTVKSSDAGLFVNPFTLSELFAGQIKPLLHMAAQGEGTSVLFERIRALRPLQGQDFELFRRVHEKFLVNFTLRDIATSLESSYPEFISNAVLTRLQALGRPSYRAPIGISLPLPAERGLKNPTADLWVNWLTRIDPNKAVPQISILADDFMRPRLFCFPSRNTSGVYRVVTGVGEHSENYDVLAPFDAFDEHHRGHVFPDIDRPLYDVIDRFVDVLDLKSV
;
A
#
# COMPACT_ATOMS: atom_id res chain seq x y z
N MET A 1 2.30 19.58 3.70
CA MET A 1 2.64 19.73 5.14
C MET A 1 3.20 18.40 5.61
N ILE A 2 4.33 18.36 6.33
CA ILE A 2 4.92 17.13 6.87
C ILE A 2 4.68 17.09 8.38
N GLY A 3 4.29 15.94 8.92
CA GLY A 3 4.03 15.77 10.34
C GLY A 3 4.28 14.34 10.82
N CYS A 4 4.00 14.10 12.09
CA CYS A 4 3.98 12.77 12.67
C CYS A 4 2.92 12.64 13.76
N PHE A 5 2.48 11.42 13.98
CA PHE A 5 1.56 11.10 15.06
C PHE A 5 1.78 9.66 15.55
N GLY A 6 1.52 9.41 16.83
CA GLY A 6 1.50 8.06 17.39
C GLY A 6 2.17 7.94 18.75
N LYS A 7 2.65 6.75 19.08
CA LYS A 7 3.35 6.48 20.35
C LYS A 7 4.83 6.20 20.12
N VAL A 8 5.67 6.68 21.03
CA VAL A 8 7.13 6.44 21.02
C VAL A 8 7.59 6.14 22.45
N PRO A 9 8.63 5.30 22.66
CA PRO A 9 9.06 4.93 24.00
C PRO A 9 9.52 6.12 24.86
N ALA A 10 9.93 7.21 24.23
CA ALA A 10 10.38 8.45 24.89
C ALA A 10 9.25 9.29 25.52
N SER A 11 7.97 8.93 25.30
CA SER A 11 6.81 9.69 25.80
C SER A 11 5.81 8.74 26.45
N ALA A 12 5.13 9.18 27.51
CA ALA A 12 4.00 8.46 28.10
C ALA A 12 2.72 8.62 27.27
N ASP A 13 2.59 9.75 26.57
CA ASP A 13 1.40 10.11 25.79
C ASP A 13 1.68 10.11 24.28
N PHE A 14 0.63 10.33 23.50
CA PHE A 14 0.74 10.51 22.06
C PHE A 14 1.65 11.70 21.72
N VAL A 15 2.53 11.48 20.76
CA VAL A 15 3.34 12.54 20.16
C VAL A 15 2.64 13.02 18.90
N SER A 16 2.61 14.34 18.71
CA SER A 16 1.95 14.95 17.54
C SER A 16 2.73 16.15 17.06
N LEU A 17 3.08 16.14 15.78
CA LEU A 17 3.57 17.29 15.03
C LEU A 17 2.69 17.42 13.80
N HIS A 18 1.88 18.48 13.76
CA HIS A 18 0.85 18.68 12.72
C HIS A 18 -0.21 17.56 12.64
N GLY A 19 -0.33 16.69 13.65
CA GLY A 19 -1.24 15.54 13.62
C GLY A 19 -2.72 15.87 13.93
N ALA A 20 -3.05 17.14 14.16
CA ALA A 20 -4.42 17.57 14.50
C ALA A 20 -5.29 17.96 13.30
N SER A 21 -4.78 17.82 12.06
CA SER A 21 -5.59 18.08 10.86
C SER A 21 -6.62 16.97 10.65
N ASP A 22 -7.81 17.33 10.15
CA ASP A 22 -8.92 16.39 9.91
C ASP A 22 -8.52 15.14 9.13
N ASP A 23 -7.72 15.28 8.07
CA ASP A 23 -7.23 14.16 7.25
C ASP A 23 -6.43 13.14 8.10
N VAL A 24 -5.63 13.62 9.04
CA VAL A 24 -4.78 12.79 9.92
C VAL A 24 -5.62 12.15 11.02
N CYS A 25 -6.59 12.88 11.57
CA CYS A 25 -7.55 12.33 12.52
C CYS A 25 -8.40 11.21 11.89
N GLU A 26 -8.78 11.35 10.61
CA GLU A 26 -9.49 10.29 9.88
C GLU A 26 -8.63 9.03 9.73
N PHE A 27 -7.36 9.20 9.33
CA PHE A 27 -6.40 8.09 9.22
C PHE A 27 -6.08 7.43 10.57
N ASP A 28 -5.92 8.22 11.63
CA ASP A 28 -5.74 7.75 13.00
C ASP A 28 -6.94 6.92 13.48
N ALA A 29 -8.17 7.41 13.28
CA ALA A 29 -9.38 6.68 13.63
C ALA A 29 -9.47 5.32 12.90
N TRP A 30 -9.05 5.28 11.64
CA TRP A 30 -8.99 4.05 10.86
C TRP A 30 -7.99 3.03 11.43
N LEU A 31 -6.78 3.49 11.81
CA LEU A 31 -5.78 2.64 12.46
C LEU A 31 -6.23 2.16 13.85
N GLN A 32 -6.88 3.02 14.64
CA GLN A 32 -7.46 2.65 15.94
C GLN A 32 -8.52 1.56 15.80
N GLY A 33 -9.44 1.71 14.83
CA GLY A 33 -10.44 0.69 14.52
C GLY A 33 -9.80 -0.64 14.14
N ALA A 34 -8.79 -0.61 13.26
CA ALA A 34 -8.06 -1.82 12.87
C ALA A 34 -7.31 -2.48 14.04
N LEU A 35 -6.79 -1.70 14.99
CA LEU A 35 -6.10 -2.22 16.17
C LEU A 35 -7.08 -2.86 17.15
N ALA A 36 -8.20 -2.20 17.45
CA ALA A 36 -9.26 -2.72 18.31
C ALA A 36 -9.75 -4.09 17.81
N ASP A 37 -9.98 -4.18 16.51
CA ASP A 37 -10.33 -5.39 15.78
C ASP A 37 -9.34 -6.55 15.95
N MET A 38 -8.05 -6.26 16.06
CA MET A 38 -7.00 -7.27 16.24
C MET A 38 -6.85 -7.70 17.71
N GLN A 39 -7.20 -6.83 18.66
CA GLN A 39 -7.01 -7.07 20.11
C GLN A 39 -7.82 -8.23 20.67
N HIS A 40 -8.82 -8.73 19.93
CA HIS A 40 -9.57 -9.94 20.27
C HIS A 40 -8.71 -11.21 20.26
N ARG A 41 -7.56 -11.20 19.57
CA ARG A 41 -6.62 -12.34 19.53
C ARG A 41 -5.66 -12.32 20.71
N GLU A 42 -5.33 -13.46 21.29
CA GLU A 42 -4.38 -13.53 22.40
C GLU A 42 -2.96 -13.08 22.01
N ASP A 43 -2.54 -13.39 20.78
CA ASP A 43 -1.20 -13.14 20.24
C ASP A 43 -1.04 -11.76 19.56
N TRP A 44 -2.05 -10.88 19.62
CA TRP A 44 -2.09 -9.62 18.87
C TRP A 44 -0.85 -8.74 19.09
N ARG A 45 -0.31 -8.74 20.31
CA ARG A 45 0.87 -7.95 20.68
C ARG A 45 2.10 -8.41 19.92
N THR A 46 2.30 -9.73 19.84
CA THR A 46 3.44 -10.32 19.13
C THR A 46 3.31 -10.08 17.63
N LEU A 47 2.10 -10.22 17.08
CA LEU A 47 1.83 -9.93 15.67
C LEU A 47 2.11 -8.44 15.35
N PHE A 48 1.59 -7.54 16.18
CA PHE A 48 1.80 -6.10 16.06
C PHE A 48 3.29 -5.73 16.15
N ASP A 49 4.02 -6.26 17.13
CA ASP A 49 5.44 -5.96 17.36
C ASP A 49 6.33 -6.48 16.21
N ARG A 50 5.88 -7.47 15.44
CA ARG A 50 6.60 -8.07 14.30
C ARG A 50 6.31 -7.39 12.96
N LEU A 51 5.39 -6.43 12.93
CA LEU A 51 5.08 -5.71 11.69
C LEU A 51 6.35 -5.04 11.13
N PRO A 52 6.62 -5.18 9.83
CA PRO A 52 7.71 -4.45 9.20
C PRO A 52 7.41 -2.95 9.18
N VAL A 53 8.39 -2.15 8.76
CA VAL A 53 8.10 -0.77 8.37
C VAL A 53 7.16 -0.82 7.16
N CYS A 54 6.08 -0.07 7.25
CA CYS A 54 5.10 0.04 6.19
C CYS A 54 5.16 1.44 5.59
N PHE A 55 5.05 1.56 4.28
CA PHE A 55 4.79 2.82 3.60
C PHE A 55 3.35 2.85 3.14
N PHE A 56 2.70 4.01 3.22
CA PHE A 56 1.27 4.10 2.92
C PHE A 56 0.94 5.27 2.01
N SER A 57 -0.18 5.10 1.32
CA SER A 57 -0.95 6.15 0.67
C SER A 57 -2.40 6.05 1.14
N TYR A 58 -2.95 7.14 1.66
CA TYR A 58 -4.30 7.21 2.19
C TYR A 58 -5.04 8.38 1.54
N ARG A 59 -6.21 8.11 0.96
CA ARG A 59 -7.10 9.12 0.36
C ARG A 59 -8.16 9.55 1.38
N ALA A 60 -8.00 10.77 1.89
CA ALA A 60 -8.94 11.34 2.83
C ALA A 60 -10.27 11.73 2.17
N ARG A 61 -11.32 11.89 2.97
CA ARG A 61 -12.63 12.35 2.49
C ARG A 61 -12.60 13.74 1.84
N SER A 62 -11.67 14.59 2.27
CA SER A 62 -11.41 15.90 1.65
C SER A 62 -10.90 15.79 0.21
N GLY A 63 -10.48 14.60 -0.22
CA GLY A 63 -9.82 14.34 -1.49
C GLY A 63 -8.30 14.49 -1.42
N ASN A 64 -7.76 15.00 -0.31
CA ASN A 64 -6.31 15.05 -0.09
C ASN A 64 -5.74 13.64 0.12
N TRP A 65 -4.43 13.55 -0.09
CA TRP A 65 -3.66 12.34 0.16
C TRP A 65 -2.75 12.53 1.36
N LEU A 66 -2.65 11.49 2.19
CA LEU A 66 -1.56 11.32 3.13
C LEU A 66 -0.64 10.24 2.59
N VAL A 67 0.62 10.59 2.34
CA VAL A 67 1.67 9.63 1.99
C VAL A 67 2.70 9.59 3.12
N GLY A 68 3.20 8.43 3.47
CA GLY A 68 4.07 8.34 4.64
C GLY A 68 4.57 6.95 4.95
N GLY A 69 5.12 6.82 6.15
CA GLY A 69 5.59 5.56 6.69
C GLY A 69 5.10 5.37 8.12
N LEU A 70 4.87 4.11 8.48
CA LEU A 70 4.28 3.63 9.72
C LEU A 70 5.19 2.53 10.27
N ILE A 71 5.46 2.57 11.57
CA ILE A 71 6.18 1.52 12.28
C ILE A 71 5.43 1.11 13.55
N SER A 72 5.48 -0.17 13.88
CA SER A 72 5.03 -0.67 15.17
C SER A 72 5.82 -0.01 16.31
N SER A 73 5.11 0.44 17.35
CA SER A 73 5.71 1.18 18.45
C SER A 73 4.89 1.07 19.74
N ARG A 74 5.40 1.66 20.82
CA ARG A 74 4.77 1.72 22.14
C ARG A 74 5.20 2.98 22.88
N ASP A 75 4.39 3.41 23.84
CA ASP A 75 4.76 4.49 24.77
C ASP A 75 5.63 3.97 25.92
N SER A 76 6.08 4.87 26.81
CA SER A 76 6.85 4.54 28.01
C SER A 76 6.09 3.67 29.01
N SER A 77 4.75 3.62 28.91
CA SER A 77 3.87 2.73 29.68
C SER A 77 3.60 1.39 28.97
N ALA A 78 4.35 1.09 27.89
CA ALA A 78 4.24 -0.10 27.06
C ALA A 78 2.87 -0.30 26.36
N ARG A 79 2.04 0.74 26.26
CA ARG A 79 0.81 0.70 25.47
C ARG A 79 1.18 0.79 24.00
N ARG A 80 0.75 -0.20 23.22
CA ARG A 80 1.08 -0.31 21.79
C ARG A 80 0.16 0.56 20.95
N TYR A 81 0.77 1.32 20.07
CA TYR A 81 0.13 2.07 19.00
C TYR A 81 1.24 2.43 18.02
N PRO A 82 0.99 2.41 16.70
CA PRO A 82 2.05 2.70 15.75
C PRO A 82 2.54 4.14 15.90
N PHE A 83 3.72 4.41 15.36
CA PHE A 83 4.18 5.75 15.06
C PHE A 83 4.23 5.92 13.54
N PHE A 84 3.71 7.04 13.03
CA PHE A 84 3.82 7.36 11.61
C PHE A 84 4.30 8.78 11.35
N ILE A 85 5.01 8.94 10.24
CA ILE A 85 5.42 10.20 9.65
C ILE A 85 4.68 10.32 8.32
N PHE A 86 4.10 11.48 8.04
CA PHE A 86 3.27 11.70 6.87
C PHE A 86 3.58 13.02 6.19
N GLN A 87 3.26 13.10 4.91
CA GLN A 87 3.08 14.33 4.17
C GLN A 87 1.67 14.40 3.60
N THR A 88 0.99 15.51 3.86
CA THR A 88 -0.26 15.86 3.16
C THR A 88 0.05 16.40 1.77
N VAL A 89 -0.56 15.79 0.77
CA VAL A 89 -0.56 16.19 -0.63
C VAL A 89 -1.98 16.63 -1.00
N LYS A 90 -2.14 17.85 -1.49
CA LYS A 90 -3.46 18.38 -1.82
C LYS A 90 -3.98 17.76 -3.11
N SER A 91 -5.30 17.57 -3.20
CA SER A 91 -5.95 17.07 -4.41
C SER A 91 -5.66 17.92 -5.65
N SER A 92 -5.54 19.24 -5.49
CA SER A 92 -5.17 20.18 -6.55
C SER A 92 -3.80 19.89 -7.19
N ASP A 93 -2.88 19.33 -6.42
CA ASP A 93 -1.48 19.15 -6.81
C ASP A 93 -1.24 17.76 -7.40
N ALA A 94 -2.13 16.80 -7.12
CA ALA A 94 -1.94 15.37 -7.37
C ALA A 94 -2.78 14.78 -8.51
N GLY A 95 -3.82 15.47 -8.99
CA GLY A 95 -4.72 14.93 -10.02
C GLY A 95 -5.31 13.55 -9.66
N LEU A 96 -5.48 12.68 -10.67
CA LEU A 96 -5.67 11.24 -10.43
C LEU A 96 -4.33 10.66 -9.99
N PHE A 97 -4.16 10.50 -8.67
CA PHE A 97 -2.91 10.07 -8.07
C PHE A 97 -2.71 8.56 -8.22
N VAL A 98 -1.82 8.13 -9.14
CA VAL A 98 -1.67 6.70 -9.52
C VAL A 98 -0.28 6.11 -9.20
N ASN A 99 0.65 6.89 -8.67
CA ASN A 99 2.03 6.44 -8.39
C ASN A 99 2.58 6.89 -7.01
N PRO A 100 1.82 6.66 -5.92
CA PRO A 100 2.21 7.12 -4.59
C PRO A 100 3.57 6.62 -4.11
N PHE A 101 3.97 5.39 -4.47
CA PHE A 101 5.15 4.75 -3.90
C PHE A 101 6.44 5.17 -4.59
N THR A 102 6.44 5.28 -5.92
CA THR A 102 7.59 5.79 -6.68
C THR A 102 7.78 7.27 -6.39
N LEU A 103 6.70 8.05 -6.35
CA LEU A 103 6.77 9.47 -5.92
C LEU A 103 7.36 9.63 -4.52
N SER A 104 6.92 8.78 -3.59
CA SER A 104 7.35 8.87 -2.21
C SER A 104 8.71 8.23 -1.98
N GLU A 105 9.42 7.69 -2.97
CA GLU A 105 10.67 6.95 -2.75
C GLU A 105 11.72 7.78 -2.01
N LEU A 106 11.93 9.04 -2.43
CA LEU A 106 12.86 9.94 -1.75
C LEU A 106 12.41 10.28 -0.33
N PHE A 107 11.11 10.52 -0.15
CA PHE A 107 10.53 10.82 1.16
C PHE A 107 10.61 9.61 2.10
N ALA A 108 10.27 8.42 1.60
CA ALA A 108 10.37 7.12 2.26
C ALA A 108 11.80 6.85 2.74
N GLY A 109 12.79 7.12 1.88
CA GLY A 109 14.21 7.01 2.22
C GLY A 109 14.62 7.94 3.38
N GLN A 110 14.06 9.15 3.45
CA GLN A 110 14.34 10.10 4.54
C GLN A 110 13.62 9.73 5.84
N ILE A 111 12.37 9.26 5.78
CA ILE A 111 11.58 8.98 6.99
C ILE A 111 11.88 7.60 7.59
N LYS A 112 12.34 6.61 6.82
CA LYS A 112 12.61 5.25 7.34
C LYS A 112 13.59 5.25 8.52
N PRO A 113 14.74 5.95 8.48
CA PRO A 113 15.61 6.09 9.66
C PRO A 113 14.92 6.79 10.83
N LEU A 114 14.09 7.81 10.57
CA LEU A 114 13.35 8.54 11.62
C LEU A 114 12.32 7.65 12.32
N LEU A 115 11.63 6.79 11.58
CA LEU A 115 10.70 5.80 12.14
C LEU A 115 11.43 4.83 13.07
N HIS A 116 12.60 4.32 12.66
CA HIS A 116 13.41 3.45 13.51
C HIS A 116 13.93 4.16 14.76
N MET A 117 14.46 5.39 14.63
CA MET A 117 14.87 6.18 15.80
C MET A 117 13.71 6.40 16.77
N ALA A 118 12.53 6.72 16.27
CA ALA A 118 11.34 6.90 17.09
C ALA A 118 10.96 5.61 17.85
N ALA A 119 10.93 4.46 17.17
CA ALA A 119 10.64 3.17 17.79
C ALA A 119 11.73 2.71 18.79
N GLN A 120 12.98 3.19 18.63
CA GLN A 120 14.10 2.92 19.52
C GLN A 120 14.15 3.85 20.74
N GLY A 121 13.25 4.82 20.84
CA GLY A 121 13.14 5.71 21.99
C GLY A 121 13.94 7.02 21.89
N GLU A 122 14.23 7.47 20.68
CA GLU A 122 14.83 8.81 20.46
C GLU A 122 13.95 9.93 21.05
N GLY A 123 14.58 11.00 21.51
CA GLY A 123 13.89 12.13 22.12
C GLY A 123 12.94 12.83 21.14
N THR A 124 11.74 13.20 21.60
CA THR A 124 10.70 13.81 20.76
C THR A 124 11.13 15.15 20.16
N SER A 125 11.95 15.93 20.87
CA SER A 125 12.53 17.19 20.37
C SER A 125 13.43 16.96 19.15
N VAL A 126 14.32 15.97 19.22
CA VAL A 126 15.23 15.58 18.14
C VAL A 126 14.45 15.06 16.94
N LEU A 127 13.44 14.22 17.16
CA LEU A 127 12.57 13.73 16.10
C LEU A 127 11.84 14.88 15.40
N PHE A 128 11.25 15.81 16.16
CA PHE A 128 10.52 16.94 15.60
C PHE A 128 11.42 17.90 14.83
N GLU A 129 12.65 18.16 15.31
CA GLU A 129 13.63 18.94 14.57
C GLU A 129 13.93 18.30 13.20
N ARG A 130 14.25 17.00 13.19
CA ARG A 130 14.56 16.27 11.96
C ARG A 130 13.38 16.20 11.01
N ILE A 131 12.16 16.01 11.50
CA ILE A 131 10.94 16.00 10.69
C ILE A 131 10.68 17.38 10.07
N ARG A 132 10.89 18.48 10.81
CA ARG A 132 10.75 19.84 10.26
C ARG A 132 11.80 20.17 9.19
N ALA A 133 12.97 19.53 9.26
CA ALA A 133 14.04 19.69 8.28
C ALA A 133 13.82 18.88 6.98
N LEU A 134 12.81 18.00 6.93
CA LEU A 134 12.49 17.23 5.73
C LEU A 134 12.06 18.16 4.59
N ARG A 135 12.55 17.86 3.37
CA ARG A 135 12.09 18.56 2.17
C ARG A 135 10.69 18.04 1.81
N PRO A 136 9.67 18.91 1.73
CA PRO A 136 8.36 18.49 1.25
C PRO A 136 8.37 18.17 -0.24
N LEU A 137 7.56 17.21 -0.66
CA LEU A 137 7.20 17.02 -2.07
C LEU A 137 6.57 18.31 -2.63
N GLN A 138 6.99 18.69 -3.82
CA GLN A 138 6.60 19.89 -4.55
C GLN A 138 6.05 19.54 -5.93
N GLY A 139 5.37 20.50 -6.59
CA GLY A 139 4.82 20.36 -7.95
C GLY A 139 5.72 19.64 -8.96
N GLN A 140 7.01 19.97 -8.95
CA GLN A 140 8.02 19.39 -9.85
C GLN A 140 8.28 17.90 -9.59
N ASP A 141 8.17 17.45 -8.34
CA ASP A 141 8.35 16.04 -7.99
C ASP A 141 7.21 15.20 -8.57
N PHE A 142 5.95 15.66 -8.42
CA PHE A 142 4.79 14.96 -8.98
C PHE A 142 4.93 14.75 -10.49
N GLU A 143 5.32 15.80 -11.20
CA GLU A 143 5.48 15.78 -12.64
C GLU A 143 6.68 14.91 -13.09
N LEU A 144 7.79 14.96 -12.36
CA LEU A 144 8.94 14.09 -12.60
C LEU A 144 8.55 12.61 -12.44
N PHE A 145 7.95 12.25 -11.31
CA PHE A 145 7.63 10.86 -11.00
C PHE A 145 6.48 10.31 -11.83
N ARG A 146 5.55 11.17 -12.29
CA ARG A 146 4.57 10.80 -13.32
C ARG A 146 5.28 10.33 -14.59
N ARG A 147 6.26 11.10 -15.09
CA ARG A 147 7.06 10.72 -16.27
C ARG A 147 7.90 9.47 -16.04
N VAL A 148 8.44 9.28 -14.83
CA VAL A 148 9.16 8.04 -14.46
C VAL A 148 8.23 6.84 -14.54
N HIS A 149 7.02 6.94 -13.99
CA HIS A 149 6.03 5.88 -14.05
C HIS A 149 5.60 5.58 -15.50
N GLU A 150 5.36 6.61 -16.32
CA GLU A 150 5.02 6.43 -17.75
C GLU A 150 6.13 5.71 -18.52
N LYS A 151 7.39 6.10 -18.30
CA LYS A 151 8.54 5.41 -18.92
C LYS A 151 8.67 3.97 -18.44
N PHE A 152 8.38 3.71 -17.17
CA PHE A 152 8.36 2.35 -16.63
C PHE A 152 7.33 1.48 -17.36
N LEU A 153 6.10 1.98 -17.55
CA LEU A 153 5.05 1.22 -18.26
C LEU A 153 5.38 0.97 -19.75
N VAL A 154 6.19 1.82 -20.38
CA VAL A 154 6.61 1.69 -21.79
C VAL A 154 7.81 0.76 -21.94
N ASN A 155 8.77 0.81 -21.02
CA ASN A 155 10.06 0.15 -21.18
C ASN A 155 10.16 -1.22 -20.50
N PHE A 156 9.23 -1.55 -19.60
CA PHE A 156 9.18 -2.85 -18.93
C PHE A 156 8.01 -3.67 -19.45
N THR A 157 8.16 -4.99 -19.35
CA THR A 157 7.20 -6.01 -19.73
C THR A 157 6.66 -6.73 -18.50
N LEU A 158 5.56 -7.50 -18.64
CA LEU A 158 5.09 -8.35 -17.55
C LEU A 158 6.08 -9.49 -17.24
N ARG A 159 6.87 -9.93 -18.23
CA ARG A 159 7.96 -10.89 -18.02
C ARG A 159 9.04 -10.33 -17.09
N ASP A 160 9.42 -9.07 -17.24
CA ASP A 160 10.43 -8.44 -16.37
C ASP A 160 9.94 -8.42 -14.91
N ILE A 161 8.67 -8.09 -14.70
CA ILE A 161 8.05 -8.12 -13.37
C ILE A 161 8.02 -9.55 -12.81
N ALA A 162 7.56 -10.52 -13.60
CA ALA A 162 7.54 -11.94 -13.20
C ALA A 162 8.94 -12.42 -12.79
N THR A 163 9.95 -12.13 -13.61
CA THR A 163 11.36 -12.50 -13.36
C THR A 163 11.87 -11.89 -12.06
N SER A 164 11.56 -10.61 -11.81
CA SER A 164 11.95 -9.92 -10.56
C SER A 164 11.29 -10.52 -9.31
N LEU A 165 10.14 -11.17 -9.46
CA LEU A 165 9.38 -11.80 -8.38
C LEU A 165 9.85 -13.23 -8.07
N GLU A 166 10.46 -13.95 -9.01
CA GLU A 166 10.80 -15.38 -8.89
C GLU A 166 11.58 -15.71 -7.61
N SER A 167 12.53 -14.86 -7.22
CA SER A 167 13.35 -15.07 -6.03
C SER A 167 12.55 -15.02 -4.71
N SER A 168 11.52 -14.19 -4.66
CA SER A 168 10.73 -13.90 -3.46
C SER A 168 9.39 -14.66 -3.48
N TYR A 169 8.90 -15.01 -4.67
CA TYR A 169 7.60 -15.62 -4.94
C TYR A 169 7.73 -16.64 -6.08
N PRO A 170 8.36 -17.80 -5.85
CA PRO A 170 8.45 -18.87 -6.85
C PRO A 170 7.06 -19.41 -7.25
N GLU A 171 6.03 -19.19 -6.43
CA GLU A 171 4.64 -19.50 -6.74
C GLU A 171 3.95 -18.49 -7.69
N PHE A 172 4.63 -17.40 -8.06
CA PHE A 172 4.08 -16.40 -8.97
C PHE A 172 3.93 -16.98 -10.39
N ILE A 173 2.68 -17.08 -10.86
CA ILE A 173 2.35 -17.50 -12.22
C ILE A 173 1.53 -16.39 -12.87
N SER A 174 2.08 -15.74 -13.90
CA SER A 174 1.47 -14.55 -14.53
C SER A 174 0.01 -14.77 -14.91
N ASN A 175 -0.32 -15.86 -15.62
CA ASN A 175 -1.69 -16.16 -16.05
C ASN A 175 -2.65 -16.42 -14.88
N ALA A 176 -2.14 -16.98 -13.77
CA ALA A 176 -2.96 -17.23 -12.58
C ALA A 176 -3.29 -15.91 -11.88
N VAL A 177 -2.30 -15.03 -11.74
CA VAL A 177 -2.48 -13.67 -11.19
C VAL A 177 -3.41 -12.85 -12.07
N LEU A 178 -3.25 -12.87 -13.40
CA LEU A 178 -4.14 -12.17 -14.32
C LEU A 178 -5.58 -12.70 -14.24
N THR A 179 -5.78 -14.02 -14.14
CA THR A 179 -7.12 -14.61 -13.91
C THR A 179 -7.75 -14.08 -12.63
N ARG A 180 -6.98 -14.03 -11.54
CA ARG A 180 -7.47 -13.53 -10.24
C ARG A 180 -7.75 -12.03 -10.27
N LEU A 181 -6.92 -11.23 -10.94
CA LEU A 181 -7.20 -9.81 -11.15
C LEU A 181 -8.46 -9.61 -11.99
N GLN A 182 -8.73 -10.49 -12.95
CA GLN A 182 -9.91 -10.39 -13.80
C GLN A 182 -11.18 -10.68 -13.02
N ALA A 183 -11.14 -11.59 -12.05
CA ALA A 183 -12.26 -11.88 -11.17
C ALA A 183 -12.64 -10.66 -10.30
N LEU A 184 -11.65 -9.87 -9.86
CA LEU A 184 -11.90 -8.63 -9.09
C LEU A 184 -12.65 -7.57 -9.89
N GLY A 185 -12.44 -7.49 -11.21
CA GLY A 185 -13.11 -6.51 -12.08
C GLY A 185 -14.56 -6.87 -12.43
N ARG A 186 -15.10 -8.01 -11.97
CA ARG A 186 -16.45 -8.45 -12.31
C ARG A 186 -17.50 -7.76 -11.40
N PRO A 187 -18.63 -7.27 -11.94
CA PRO A 187 -19.67 -6.61 -11.15
C PRO A 187 -20.26 -7.45 -10.02
N SER A 188 -20.30 -8.77 -10.19
CA SER A 188 -20.86 -9.72 -9.23
C SER A 188 -19.90 -10.06 -8.07
N TYR A 189 -18.65 -9.60 -8.12
CA TYR A 189 -17.66 -9.90 -7.10
C TYR A 189 -17.86 -9.01 -5.88
N ARG A 190 -18.06 -9.61 -4.70
CA ARG A 190 -18.12 -8.85 -3.44
C ARG A 190 -16.73 -8.33 -3.12
N ALA A 191 -16.56 -7.02 -3.06
CA ALA A 191 -15.28 -6.40 -2.79
C ALA A 191 -14.67 -6.95 -1.47
N PRO A 192 -13.42 -7.43 -1.50
CA PRO A 192 -12.75 -7.95 -0.31
C PRO A 192 -12.41 -6.80 0.63
N ILE A 193 -12.07 -7.11 1.89
CA ILE A 193 -11.59 -6.08 2.82
C ILE A 193 -10.25 -5.53 2.33
N GLY A 194 -9.31 -6.42 1.96
CA GLY A 194 -8.03 -6.06 1.38
C GLY A 194 -7.66 -6.95 0.18
N ILE A 195 -6.80 -6.43 -0.69
CA ILE A 195 -6.18 -7.15 -1.80
C ILE A 195 -4.68 -7.20 -1.53
N SER A 196 -4.11 -8.41 -1.50
CA SER A 196 -2.67 -8.62 -1.31
C SER A 196 -1.99 -8.92 -2.63
N LEU A 197 -0.94 -8.17 -2.93
CA LEU A 197 -0.19 -8.21 -4.18
C LEU A 197 1.31 -8.37 -3.89
N PRO A 198 2.02 -9.26 -4.59
CA PRO A 198 3.45 -9.46 -4.36
C PRO A 198 4.28 -8.31 -4.94
N LEU A 199 5.40 -8.01 -4.28
CA LEU A 199 6.37 -7.02 -4.75
C LEU A 199 7.76 -7.67 -4.83
N PRO A 200 8.62 -7.26 -5.78
CA PRO A 200 9.99 -7.76 -5.82
C PRO A 200 10.78 -7.23 -4.62
N ALA A 201 11.68 -8.06 -4.08
CA ALA A 201 12.63 -7.63 -3.05
C ALA A 201 13.65 -6.61 -3.59
N GLU A 202 13.90 -6.62 -4.91
CA GLU A 202 14.79 -5.69 -5.59
C GLU A 202 14.34 -4.23 -5.41
N ARG A 203 15.23 -3.41 -4.85
CA ARG A 203 14.92 -2.01 -4.50
C ARG A 203 14.44 -1.19 -5.69
N GLY A 204 15.05 -1.36 -6.87
CA GLY A 204 14.73 -0.57 -8.07
C GLY A 204 13.35 -0.86 -8.66
N LEU A 205 12.78 -2.05 -8.40
CA LEU A 205 11.50 -2.48 -8.98
C LEU A 205 10.36 -2.53 -7.96
N LYS A 206 10.65 -2.50 -6.65
CA LYS A 206 9.63 -2.60 -5.60
C LYS A 206 8.55 -1.52 -5.69
N ASN A 207 8.94 -0.25 -5.70
CA ASN A 207 8.00 0.87 -5.73
C ASN A 207 7.29 1.02 -7.09
N PRO A 208 7.99 0.90 -8.25
CA PRO A 208 7.33 0.88 -9.55
C PRO A 208 6.32 -0.26 -9.70
N THR A 209 6.61 -1.45 -9.17
CA THR A 209 5.67 -2.59 -9.19
C THR A 209 4.47 -2.35 -8.27
N ALA A 210 4.67 -1.68 -7.12
CA ALA A 210 3.54 -1.30 -6.26
C ALA A 210 2.59 -0.33 -6.99
N ASP A 211 3.14 0.67 -7.68
CA ASP A 211 2.34 1.61 -8.46
C ASP A 211 1.71 0.96 -9.70
N LEU A 212 2.38 -0.01 -10.33
CA LEU A 212 1.80 -0.84 -11.38
C LEU A 212 0.52 -1.51 -10.89
N TRP A 213 0.56 -2.14 -9.71
CA TRP A 213 -0.63 -2.80 -9.17
C TRP A 213 -1.74 -1.82 -8.81
N VAL A 214 -1.42 -0.66 -8.23
CA VAL A 214 -2.42 0.39 -7.97
C VAL A 214 -3.07 0.86 -9.27
N ASN A 215 -2.28 1.10 -10.32
CA ASN A 215 -2.77 1.49 -11.64
C ASN A 215 -3.65 0.38 -12.26
N TRP A 216 -3.24 -0.88 -12.15
CA TRP A 216 -4.00 -2.02 -12.64
C TRP A 216 -5.37 -2.13 -11.95
N LEU A 217 -5.39 -2.08 -10.60
CA LEU A 217 -6.61 -2.10 -9.80
C LEU A 217 -7.54 -0.92 -10.15
N THR A 218 -6.96 0.26 -10.34
CA THR A 218 -7.72 1.46 -10.72
C THR A 218 -8.37 1.29 -12.08
N ARG A 219 -7.71 0.65 -13.03
CA ARG A 219 -8.23 0.50 -14.40
C ARG A 219 -9.26 -0.61 -14.57
N ILE A 220 -9.23 -1.64 -13.72
CA ILE A 220 -10.24 -2.72 -13.73
C ILE A 220 -11.49 -2.33 -12.94
N ASP A 221 -11.43 -1.28 -12.11
CA ASP A 221 -12.60 -0.74 -11.43
C ASP A 221 -13.49 0.02 -12.43
N PRO A 222 -14.79 -0.30 -12.53
CA PRO A 222 -15.70 0.34 -13.51
C PRO A 222 -15.80 1.86 -13.37
N ASN A 223 -15.61 2.39 -12.15
CA ASN A 223 -15.65 3.83 -11.89
C ASN A 223 -14.26 4.47 -11.96
N LYS A 224 -13.23 3.70 -12.36
CA LYS A 224 -11.82 4.06 -12.31
C LYS A 224 -11.40 4.56 -10.92
N ALA A 225 -11.97 3.96 -9.89
CA ALA A 225 -11.69 4.34 -8.51
C ALA A 225 -10.32 3.81 -8.07
N VAL A 226 -9.46 4.72 -7.60
CA VAL A 226 -8.23 4.34 -6.91
C VAL A 226 -8.55 3.70 -5.54
N PRO A 227 -7.75 2.69 -5.10
CA PRO A 227 -7.82 2.21 -3.73
C PRO A 227 -7.73 3.38 -2.73
N GLN A 228 -8.62 3.39 -1.74
CA GLN A 228 -8.64 4.48 -0.75
C GLN A 228 -7.42 4.40 0.18
N ILE A 229 -6.90 3.20 0.41
CA ILE A 229 -5.65 2.98 1.15
C ILE A 229 -4.79 1.97 0.42
N SER A 230 -3.50 2.23 0.38
CA SER A 230 -2.47 1.29 -0.09
C SER A 230 -1.35 1.25 0.94
N ILE A 231 -0.94 0.06 1.35
CA ILE A 231 0.14 -0.18 2.34
C ILE A 231 1.17 -1.11 1.72
N LEU A 232 2.38 -0.61 1.50
CA LEU A 232 3.55 -1.39 1.15
C LEU A 232 4.24 -1.85 2.44
N ALA A 233 4.15 -3.14 2.75
CA ALA A 233 4.89 -3.75 3.84
C ALA A 233 6.30 -4.10 3.37
N ASP A 234 7.31 -3.39 3.88
CA ASP A 234 8.71 -3.55 3.49
C ASP A 234 9.36 -4.71 4.25
N ASP A 235 8.82 -5.92 4.03
CA ASP A 235 9.44 -7.15 4.49
C ASP A 235 10.67 -7.47 3.62
N PHE A 236 11.80 -7.74 4.25
CA PHE A 236 13.12 -7.83 3.62
C PHE A 236 13.16 -8.87 2.48
N MET A 237 12.48 -10.01 2.66
CA MET A 237 12.48 -11.12 1.69
C MET A 237 11.21 -11.23 0.86
N ARG A 238 10.06 -10.79 1.37
CA ARG A 238 8.76 -10.96 0.71
C ARG A 238 7.92 -9.69 0.87
N PRO A 239 8.35 -8.55 0.30
CA PRO A 239 7.56 -7.32 0.41
C PRO A 239 6.22 -7.51 -0.31
N ARG A 240 5.17 -6.92 0.26
CA ARG A 240 3.80 -7.02 -0.26
C ARG A 240 3.16 -5.64 -0.30
N LEU A 241 2.27 -5.46 -1.26
CA LEU A 241 1.34 -4.36 -1.31
C LEU A 241 -0.04 -4.85 -0.87
N PHE A 242 -0.65 -4.11 0.06
CA PHE A 242 -2.02 -4.32 0.50
C PHE A 242 -2.87 -3.13 0.07
N CYS A 243 -3.89 -3.37 -0.73
CA CYS A 243 -4.81 -2.34 -1.21
C CYS A 243 -6.19 -2.51 -0.58
N PHE A 244 -6.74 -1.44 -0.03
CA PHE A 244 -8.06 -1.40 0.61
C PHE A 244 -8.98 -0.48 -0.21
N PRO A 245 -10.06 -1.03 -0.80
CA PRO A 245 -10.98 -0.24 -1.62
C PRO A 245 -11.76 0.82 -0.83
N SER A 246 -11.86 0.68 0.50
CA SER A 246 -12.68 1.55 1.33
C SER A 246 -11.97 1.92 2.64
N ARG A 247 -12.13 3.19 3.04
CA ARG A 247 -11.68 3.71 4.35
C ARG A 247 -12.60 3.34 5.51
N ASN A 248 -13.71 2.64 5.24
CA ASN A 248 -14.63 2.16 6.27
C ASN A 248 -14.33 0.72 6.72
N THR A 249 -13.38 0.04 6.07
CA THR A 249 -13.02 -1.32 6.47
C THR A 249 -12.13 -1.30 7.71
N SER A 250 -12.48 -2.08 8.71
CA SER A 250 -11.58 -2.46 9.80
C SER A 250 -10.90 -3.81 9.45
N GLY A 251 -9.74 -4.11 10.07
CA GLY A 251 -9.03 -5.39 9.83
C GLY A 251 -7.68 -5.30 9.12
N VAL A 252 -7.16 -4.10 8.87
CA VAL A 252 -5.84 -3.88 8.22
C VAL A 252 -4.73 -4.68 8.88
N TYR A 253 -4.62 -4.62 10.21
CA TYR A 253 -3.60 -5.37 10.91
C TYR A 253 -3.80 -6.89 10.80
N ARG A 254 -5.04 -7.38 10.73
CA ARG A 254 -5.30 -8.81 10.46
C ARG A 254 -4.81 -9.21 9.07
N VAL A 255 -5.10 -8.39 8.06
CA VAL A 255 -4.65 -8.61 6.67
C VAL A 255 -3.12 -8.57 6.57
N VAL A 256 -2.48 -7.51 7.10
CA VAL A 256 -1.02 -7.32 6.99
C VAL A 256 -0.24 -8.37 7.79
N THR A 257 -0.79 -8.87 8.90
CA THR A 257 -0.16 -9.95 9.71
C THR A 257 -0.51 -11.36 9.22
N GLY A 258 -1.37 -11.49 8.20
CA GLY A 258 -1.76 -12.78 7.62
C GLY A 258 -2.69 -13.63 8.51
N VAL A 259 -3.35 -13.02 9.50
CA VAL A 259 -4.26 -13.72 10.44
C VAL A 259 -5.74 -13.46 10.16
N GLY A 260 -6.06 -12.68 9.12
CA GLY A 260 -7.44 -12.45 8.68
C GLY A 260 -8.07 -13.73 8.13
N GLU A 261 -9.41 -13.77 8.12
CA GLU A 261 -10.12 -14.86 7.43
C GLU A 261 -9.89 -14.76 5.92
N HIS A 262 -10.02 -15.87 5.20
CA HIS A 262 -9.86 -15.89 3.74
C HIS A 262 -10.90 -14.99 3.03
N SER A 263 -12.05 -14.77 3.66
CA SER A 263 -13.08 -13.83 3.19
C SER A 263 -12.66 -12.37 3.29
N GLU A 264 -11.67 -12.04 4.13
CA GLU A 264 -11.22 -10.68 4.39
C GLU A 264 -10.11 -10.26 3.42
N ASN A 265 -9.21 -11.17 3.06
CA ASN A 265 -8.06 -10.85 2.21
C ASN A 265 -8.08 -11.63 0.89
N TYR A 266 -8.09 -10.89 -0.21
CA TYR A 266 -7.88 -11.42 -1.54
C TYR A 266 -6.38 -11.49 -1.86
N ASP A 267 -5.73 -12.61 -1.56
CA ASP A 267 -4.34 -12.83 -1.95
C ASP A 267 -4.26 -13.38 -3.38
N VAL A 268 -3.67 -12.62 -4.30
CA VAL A 268 -3.51 -13.05 -5.71
C VAL A 268 -2.60 -14.26 -5.89
N LEU A 269 -1.86 -14.62 -4.83
CA LEU A 269 -1.02 -15.82 -4.76
C LEU A 269 -1.63 -16.94 -3.91
N ALA A 270 -2.87 -16.79 -3.41
CA ALA A 270 -3.49 -17.90 -2.67
C ALA A 270 -3.59 -19.15 -3.56
N PRO A 271 -3.44 -20.35 -2.97
CA PRO A 271 -3.44 -21.59 -3.75
C PRO A 271 -4.77 -21.78 -4.49
N PHE A 272 -4.72 -22.55 -5.59
CA PHE A 272 -5.84 -22.66 -6.53
C PHE A 272 -7.09 -23.29 -5.92
N ASP A 273 -6.96 -24.13 -4.90
CA ASP A 273 -8.05 -24.67 -4.10
C ASP A 273 -8.88 -23.59 -3.39
N ALA A 274 -8.29 -22.43 -3.12
CA ALA A 274 -8.98 -21.26 -2.56
C ALA A 274 -9.81 -20.49 -3.60
N PHE A 275 -9.70 -20.81 -4.89
CA PHE A 275 -10.40 -20.13 -5.97
C PHE A 275 -11.28 -21.09 -6.75
N ASP A 276 -12.57 -20.79 -6.87
CA ASP A 276 -13.45 -21.55 -7.77
C ASP A 276 -13.03 -21.30 -9.23
N GLU A 277 -12.34 -22.29 -9.82
CA GLU A 277 -11.75 -22.27 -11.16
C GLU A 277 -12.77 -22.38 -12.31
N HIS A 278 -14.07 -22.18 -12.10
CA HIS A 278 -15.05 -22.09 -13.20
C HIS A 278 -14.83 -20.88 -14.16
N HIS A 279 -13.65 -20.27 -14.13
CA HIS A 279 -13.19 -19.22 -15.00
C HIS A 279 -12.70 -19.82 -16.33
N ARG A 280 -13.48 -19.62 -17.41
CA ARG A 280 -13.10 -19.97 -18.78
C ARG A 280 -11.65 -19.57 -19.06
N GLY A 281 -10.85 -20.50 -19.60
CA GLY A 281 -9.47 -20.24 -20.02
C GLY A 281 -9.40 -19.01 -20.91
N HIS A 282 -8.93 -17.90 -20.37
CA HIS A 282 -8.75 -16.67 -21.10
C HIS A 282 -7.34 -16.64 -21.69
N VAL A 283 -7.26 -16.30 -22.97
CA VAL A 283 -5.98 -16.00 -23.61
C VAL A 283 -5.58 -14.60 -23.14
N PHE A 284 -4.65 -14.52 -22.20
CA PHE A 284 -4.11 -13.25 -21.74
C PHE A 284 -3.17 -12.64 -22.78
N PRO A 285 -2.94 -11.31 -22.72
CA PRO A 285 -1.97 -10.64 -23.57
C PRO A 285 -0.59 -11.29 -23.43
N ASP A 286 0.19 -11.23 -24.50
CA ASP A 286 1.58 -11.67 -24.50
C ASP A 286 2.38 -10.91 -23.42
N ILE A 287 3.04 -11.65 -22.53
CA ILE A 287 3.78 -11.11 -21.39
C ILE A 287 5.05 -10.34 -21.79
N ASP A 288 5.49 -10.52 -23.03
CA ASP A 288 6.63 -9.82 -23.64
C ASP A 288 6.27 -8.43 -24.17
N ARG A 289 4.99 -8.04 -24.13
CA ARG A 289 4.54 -6.69 -24.51
C ARG A 289 4.83 -5.69 -23.39
N PRO A 290 4.99 -4.39 -23.73
CA PRO A 290 5.04 -3.31 -22.75
C PRO A 290 3.86 -3.36 -21.79
N LEU A 291 4.12 -3.06 -20.51
CA LEU A 291 3.10 -3.09 -19.45
C LEU A 291 1.85 -2.28 -19.81
N TYR A 292 1.98 -1.10 -20.43
CA TYR A 292 0.81 -0.31 -20.80
C TYR A 292 -0.12 -1.06 -21.78
N ASP A 293 0.42 -1.75 -22.79
CA ASP A 293 -0.34 -2.49 -23.80
C ASP A 293 -0.98 -3.74 -23.18
N VAL A 294 -0.30 -4.40 -22.24
CA VAL A 294 -0.86 -5.52 -21.48
C VAL A 294 -2.07 -5.07 -20.66
N ILE A 295 -1.95 -3.95 -19.93
CA ILE A 295 -3.03 -3.43 -19.09
C ILE A 295 -4.22 -2.96 -19.93
N ASP A 296 -3.99 -2.22 -21.01
CA ASP A 296 -5.05 -1.72 -21.89
C ASP A 296 -5.88 -2.90 -22.45
N ARG A 297 -5.21 -3.89 -23.03
CA ARG A 297 -5.88 -5.10 -23.57
C ARG A 297 -6.60 -5.91 -22.51
N PHE A 298 -6.04 -5.97 -21.30
CA PHE A 298 -6.67 -6.68 -20.19
C PHE A 298 -8.01 -6.03 -19.82
N VAL A 299 -8.06 -4.70 -19.78
CA VAL A 299 -9.24 -3.92 -19.44
C VAL A 299 -10.27 -3.96 -20.57
N ASP A 300 -9.85 -3.84 -21.83
CA ASP A 300 -10.75 -3.95 -22.99
C ASP A 300 -11.52 -5.29 -23.00
N VAL A 301 -10.87 -6.37 -22.59
CA VAL A 301 -11.49 -7.71 -22.47
C VAL A 301 -12.54 -7.78 -21.34
N LEU A 302 -12.42 -6.96 -20.29
CA LEU A 302 -13.43 -6.83 -19.24
C LEU A 302 -14.65 -6.06 -19.75
N ASP A 303 -14.44 -4.96 -20.47
CA ASP A 303 -15.52 -4.12 -21.00
C ASP A 303 -16.38 -4.88 -22.02
N LEU A 304 -15.77 -5.65 -22.92
CA LEU A 304 -16.47 -6.45 -23.94
C LEU A 304 -17.40 -7.54 -23.35
N LYS A 305 -17.20 -7.96 -22.10
CA LYS A 305 -18.01 -8.99 -21.44
C LYS A 305 -19.09 -8.42 -20.52
N SER A 306 -19.16 -7.10 -20.38
CA SER A 306 -20.12 -6.42 -19.51
C SER A 306 -21.47 -6.15 -20.19
N VAL A 307 -21.71 -6.77 -21.37
CA VAL A 307 -22.96 -6.69 -22.16
C VAL A 307 -23.77 -7.97 -22.04
#